data_AF-A0A549TER3-F1
#
_entry.id   AF-A0A549TER3-F1
#
_cell.length_a   1.000
_cell.length_b   1.000
_cell.length_c   1.000
_cell.angle_alpha   90.00
_cell.angle_beta   90.00
_cell.angle_gamma   90.00
#
_symmetry.space_group_name_H-M   'P 1'
#
loop_
_entity.id
_entity.type
_entity.pdbx_description
1 polymer ?
#
loop_
_entity_poly.entity_id
_entity_poly.type
_entity_poly.pdbx_seq_one_letter_code
_entity_poly.pdbx_strand_id
1 'polypeptide(L)'
;MSEHLQEASSNGKLEVGGRQSEVGYKLVATREHDEAVRVRISVMAPRDWLLKQGFRHEGMLVRQSGERLPVTFDGELDVSDNISVTLGASDIICPSIDVAREKFPELGTVAG
;
A
#
# COMPACT_ATOMS: atom_id res chain seq x y z
N MET A 1 -11.68 0.06 18.64
CA MET A 1 -11.68 -1.16 17.81
C MET A 1 -11.89 -0.77 16.36
N SER A 2 -10.86 -0.84 15.54
CA SER A 2 -10.97 -0.62 14.10
C SER A 2 -11.57 -1.86 13.44
N GLU A 3 -12.67 -1.71 12.71
CA GLU A 3 -13.30 -2.81 12.00
C GLU A 3 -12.70 -2.91 10.59
N HIS A 4 -12.24 -4.11 10.20
CA HIS A 4 -11.80 -4.37 8.84
C HIS A 4 -13.00 -4.25 7.90
N LEU A 5 -12.93 -3.30 6.96
CA LEU A 5 -14.05 -2.97 6.09
C LEU A 5 -13.89 -3.65 4.72
N GLN A 6 -12.72 -3.49 4.10
CA GLN A 6 -12.43 -4.03 2.78
C GLN A 6 -10.92 -4.19 2.57
N GLU A 7 -10.52 -5.18 1.79
CA GLU A 7 -9.16 -5.31 1.27
C GLU A 7 -9.14 -5.52 -0.24
N ALA A 8 -8.14 -4.95 -0.90
CA ALA A 8 -7.89 -5.15 -2.32
C ALA A 8 -6.42 -5.46 -2.54
N SER A 9 -6.14 -6.45 -3.38
CA SER A 9 -4.77 -6.80 -3.78
C SER A 9 -4.58 -6.40 -5.24
N SER A 10 -3.50 -5.70 -5.54
CA SER A 10 -3.20 -5.22 -6.88
C SER A 10 -1.70 -5.24 -7.15
N ASN A 11 -1.31 -5.18 -8.42
CA ASN A 11 0.09 -5.16 -8.83
C ASN A 11 0.49 -3.74 -9.21
N GLY A 12 1.69 -3.36 -8.79
CA GLY A 12 2.29 -2.06 -9.07
C GLY A 12 3.75 -2.20 -9.44
N LYS A 13 4.39 -1.07 -9.71
CA LYS A 13 5.83 -0.99 -9.94
C LYS A 13 6.44 -0.16 -8.83
N LEU A 14 7.36 -0.74 -8.08
CA LEU A 14 8.13 0.00 -7.09
C LEU A 14 9.39 0.55 -7.74
N GLU A 15 9.55 1.86 -7.71
CA GLU A 15 10.74 2.56 -8.15
C GLU A 15 11.62 2.90 -6.95
N VAL A 16 12.86 2.43 -6.98
CA VAL A 16 13.89 2.70 -5.96
C VAL A 16 15.20 3.01 -6.65
N GLY A 17 15.79 4.17 -6.36
CA GLY A 17 17.09 4.56 -6.92
C GLY A 17 17.13 4.54 -8.46
N GLY A 18 16.01 4.86 -9.12
CA GLY A 18 15.89 4.85 -10.58
C GLY A 18 15.66 3.46 -11.20
N ARG A 19 15.40 2.43 -10.39
CA ARG A 19 15.09 1.07 -10.87
C ARG A 19 13.68 0.69 -10.48
N GLN A 20 12.94 0.15 -11.44
CA GLN A 20 11.56 -0.28 -11.25
C GLN A 20 11.51 -1.80 -11.14
N SER A 21 10.71 -2.31 -10.20
CA SER A 21 10.37 -3.73 -10.13
C SER A 21 8.87 -3.90 -9.97
N GLU A 22 8.33 -4.94 -10.60
CA GLU A 22 6.97 -5.37 -10.35
C GLU A 22 6.86 -5.90 -8.93
N VAL A 23 5.88 -5.36 -8.19
CA VAL A 23 5.60 -5.70 -6.80
C VAL A 23 4.09 -5.85 -6.62
N GLY A 24 3.68 -6.69 -5.68
CA GLY A 24 2.30 -6.72 -5.22
C GLY A 24 2.08 -5.66 -4.17
N TYR A 25 0.92 -5.01 -4.15
CA TYR A 25 0.49 -4.19 -3.02
C TYR A 25 -0.94 -4.51 -2.62
N LYS A 26 -1.23 -4.33 -1.35
CA LYS A 26 -2.51 -4.58 -0.73
C LYS A 26 -3.03 -3.29 -0.11
N LEU A 27 -4.25 -2.93 -0.42
CA LEU A 27 -5.01 -1.87 0.22
C LEU A 27 -5.88 -2.51 1.31
N VAL A 28 -5.87 -1.93 2.50
CA VAL A 28 -6.72 -2.35 3.62
C VAL A 28 -7.48 -1.13 4.10
N ALA A 29 -8.78 -1.11 3.86
CA ALA A 29 -9.69 -0.14 4.41
C ALA A 29 -10.22 -0.63 5.76
N THR A 30 -10.03 0.20 6.78
CA THR A 30 -10.44 -0.05 8.16
C THR A 30 -11.34 1.09 8.61
N ARG A 31 -12.51 0.79 9.16
CA ARG A 31 -13.40 1.80 9.75
C ARG A 31 -12.94 2.11 11.18
N GLU A 32 -12.74 3.37 11.46
CA GLU A 32 -12.49 3.91 12.80
C GLU A 32 -13.82 4.27 13.48
N HIS A 33 -13.77 4.55 14.79
CA HIS A 33 -14.96 4.84 15.61
C HIS A 33 -15.72 6.09 15.16
N ASP A 34 -15.06 7.02 14.45
CA ASP A 34 -15.60 8.32 14.00
C ASP A 34 -16.22 8.27 12.59
N GLU A 35 -16.64 7.09 12.12
CA GLU A 35 -17.05 6.82 10.73
C GLU A 35 -15.95 7.02 9.66
N ALA A 36 -14.81 7.58 10.06
CA ALA A 36 -13.62 7.71 9.25
C ALA A 36 -13.12 6.34 8.78
N VAL A 37 -12.74 6.27 7.50
CA VAL A 37 -12.18 5.09 6.87
C VAL A 37 -10.69 5.32 6.67
N ARG A 38 -9.87 4.55 7.38
CA ARG A 38 -8.42 4.54 7.20
C ARG A 38 -8.06 3.51 6.15
N VAL A 39 -7.54 3.99 5.02
CA VAL A 39 -6.96 3.14 3.97
C VAL A 39 -5.46 3.04 4.21
N ARG A 40 -5.00 1.83 4.53
CA ARG A 40 -3.57 1.49 4.63
C ARG A 40 -3.13 0.80 3.35
N ILE A 41 -2.05 1.28 2.76
CA ILE A 41 -1.43 0.67 1.57
C ILE A 41 -0.17 -0.06 2.03
N SER A 42 -0.11 -1.35 1.72
CA SER A 42 0.94 -2.29 2.11
C SER A 42 1.57 -2.88 0.84
N VAL A 43 2.77 -2.46 0.49
CA VAL A 43 3.49 -2.95 -0.71
C VAL A 43 4.40 -4.11 -0.32
N MET A 44 4.17 -5.28 -0.91
CA MET A 44 5.03 -6.45 -0.75
C MET A 44 6.17 -6.40 -1.76
N ALA A 45 7.36 -6.06 -1.29
CA ALA A 45 8.56 -6.00 -2.11
C ALA A 45 9.61 -6.99 -1.60
N PRO A 46 10.37 -7.65 -2.49
CA PRO A 46 11.45 -8.55 -2.07
C PRO A 46 12.58 -7.77 -1.40
N ARG A 47 12.97 -8.18 -0.19
CA ARG A 47 14.02 -7.51 0.59
C ARG A 47 15.35 -7.46 -0.16
N ASP A 48 15.74 -8.58 -0.75
CA ASP A 48 16.98 -8.69 -1.52
C ASP A 48 17.00 -7.70 -2.69
N TRP A 49 15.85 -7.45 -3.32
CA TRP A 49 15.78 -6.46 -4.39
C TRP A 49 15.96 -5.05 -3.85
N LEU A 50 15.29 -4.70 -2.76
CA LEU A 50 15.41 -3.41 -2.08
C LEU A 50 16.86 -3.15 -1.64
N LEU A 51 17.47 -4.11 -0.94
CA LEU A 51 18.87 -4.04 -0.52
C LEU A 51 19.81 -3.90 -1.72
N LYS A 52 19.58 -4.67 -2.79
CA LYS A 52 20.37 -4.60 -4.03
C LYS A 52 20.23 -3.26 -4.74
N GLN A 53 19.09 -2.59 -4.63
CA GLN A 53 18.90 -1.23 -5.16
C GLN A 53 19.46 -0.13 -4.24
N GLY A 54 19.89 -0.47 -3.02
CA GLY A 54 20.25 0.54 -2.02
C GLY A 54 19.02 1.28 -1.48
N PHE A 55 17.86 0.62 -1.41
CA PHE A 55 16.68 1.15 -0.73
C PHE A 55 17.07 1.55 0.69
N ARG A 56 16.91 2.83 1.00
CA ARG A 56 17.18 3.36 2.35
C ARG A 56 15.92 3.17 3.19
N HIS A 57 14.95 4.06 2.99
CA HIS A 57 13.67 4.04 3.71
C HIS A 57 12.51 4.57 2.85
N GLU A 58 12.80 5.06 1.65
CA GLU A 58 11.87 5.77 0.78
C GLU A 58 11.92 5.17 -0.62
N GLY A 59 10.74 4.97 -1.21
CA GLY A 59 10.56 4.48 -2.58
C GLY A 59 9.34 5.12 -3.21
N MET A 60 9.13 4.89 -4.50
CA MET A 60 7.96 5.41 -5.21
C MET A 60 7.16 4.25 -5.79
N LEU A 61 5.98 4.00 -5.24
CA LEU A 61 5.04 3.04 -5.80
C LEU A 61 4.31 3.70 -6.97
N VAL A 62 4.49 3.15 -8.15
CA VAL A 62 3.72 3.47 -9.35
C VAL A 62 2.60 2.44 -9.47
N ARG A 63 1.37 2.86 -9.21
CA ARG A 63 0.17 2.04 -9.39
C ARG A 63 -0.10 1.82 -10.87
N GLN A 64 -0.87 0.76 -11.19
CA GLN A 64 -1.38 0.51 -12.54
C GLN A 64 -2.21 1.67 -13.10
N SER A 65 -2.86 2.46 -12.24
CA SER A 65 -3.60 3.66 -12.62
C SER A 65 -2.70 4.82 -13.08
N GLY A 66 -1.37 4.69 -12.96
CA GLY A 66 -0.39 5.75 -13.25
C GLY A 66 -0.12 6.70 -12.09
N GLU A 67 -0.83 6.53 -10.98
CA GLU A 67 -0.60 7.29 -9.75
C GLU A 67 0.73 6.89 -9.11
N ARG A 68 1.51 7.88 -8.68
CA ARG A 68 2.79 7.68 -8.01
C ARG A 68 2.66 8.07 -6.54
N LEU A 69 2.77 7.07 -5.68
CA LEU A 69 2.70 7.24 -4.23
C LEU A 69 4.10 7.11 -3.63
N PRO A 70 4.58 8.10 -2.86
CA PRO A 70 5.75 7.90 -2.04
C PRO A 70 5.42 6.85 -0.98
N VAL A 71 6.20 5.77 -0.98
CA VAL A 71 6.14 4.72 0.04
C VAL A 71 7.33 4.88 0.94
N THR A 72 7.08 4.80 2.24
CA THR A 72 8.13 4.88 3.25
C THR A 72 8.01 3.68 4.17
N PHE A 73 9.15 3.14 4.53
CA PHE A 73 9.18 2.04 5.47
C PHE A 73 9.13 2.62 6.89
N ASP A 74 7.90 2.84 7.39
CA ASP A 74 7.61 3.37 8.74
C ASP A 74 7.35 2.26 9.78
N GLY A 75 7.17 1.02 9.33
CA GLY A 75 7.00 -0.12 10.21
C GLY A 75 8.33 -0.61 10.80
N GLU A 76 8.25 -1.34 11.91
CA GLU A 76 9.32 -2.28 12.26
C GLU A 76 9.29 -3.39 11.19
N LEU A 77 10.45 -3.79 10.66
CA LEU A 77 10.54 -5.01 9.84
C LEU A 77 10.10 -6.15 10.76
N ASP A 78 8.81 -6.51 10.74
CA ASP A 78 8.35 -7.71 11.42
C ASP A 78 8.85 -8.89 10.58
N VAL A 79 10.03 -9.37 10.97
CA VAL A 79 10.86 -10.36 10.26
C VAL A 79 10.30 -11.77 10.37
N SER A 80 9.07 -11.93 10.87
CA SER A 80 8.65 -13.21 11.41
C SER A 80 8.41 -14.26 10.33
N ASP A 81 8.03 -13.89 9.10
CA ASP A 81 7.94 -14.85 8.01
C ASP A 81 8.20 -14.23 6.61
N ASN A 82 9.33 -14.67 6.02
CA ASN A 82 9.42 -15.07 4.61
C ASN A 82 9.72 -14.01 3.51
N ILE A 83 11.01 -13.79 3.19
CA ILE A 83 11.62 -13.29 1.92
C ILE A 83 11.18 -11.88 1.40
N SER A 84 9.98 -11.41 1.72
CA SER A 84 9.38 -10.16 1.26
C SER A 84 9.12 -9.24 2.46
N VAL A 85 9.28 -7.94 2.25
CA VAL A 85 8.98 -6.91 3.25
C VAL A 85 7.76 -6.12 2.83
N THR A 86 7.03 -5.59 3.80
CA THR A 86 5.84 -4.79 3.55
C THR A 86 6.16 -3.31 3.75
N LEU A 87 6.20 -2.53 2.66
CA LEU A 87 6.37 -1.08 2.71
C LEU A 87 5.02 -0.40 2.96
N GLY A 88 4.97 0.54 3.90
CA GLY A 88 3.80 1.39 4.09
C GLY A 88 3.78 2.52 3.05
N ALA A 89 2.63 2.82 2.47
CA ALA A 89 2.41 4.18 1.96
C ALA A 89 1.80 5.04 3.07
N SER A 90 1.77 6.36 2.83
CA SER A 90 1.02 7.29 3.68
C SER A 90 -0.41 6.77 3.87
N ASP A 91 -0.81 6.50 5.11
CA ASP A 91 -2.19 6.12 5.38
C ASP A 91 -3.12 7.29 5.08
N ILE A 92 -4.21 6.98 4.38
CA ILE A 92 -5.17 7.97 3.94
C ILE A 92 -6.43 7.80 4.78
N ILE A 93 -6.71 8.81 5.58
CA ILE A 93 -7.94 8.88 6.37
C ILE A 93 -8.97 9.58 5.50
N CYS A 94 -9.99 8.84 5.10
CA CYS A 94 -11.15 9.34 4.40
C CYS A 94 -12.30 9.55 5.39
N PRO A 95 -13.14 10.58 5.20
CA PRO A 95 -14.32 10.79 6.04
C PRO A 95 -15.41 9.72 5.80
N SER A 96 -15.37 8.99 4.68
CA SER A 96 -16.33 7.93 4.36
C SER A 96 -15.74 6.91 3.38
N ILE A 97 -16.35 5.73 3.29
CA ILE A 97 -15.90 4.69 2.35
C ILE A 97 -16.08 5.10 0.88
N ASP A 98 -17.08 5.90 0.54
CA ASP A 98 -17.29 6.39 -0.82
C ASP A 98 -16.09 7.21 -1.32
N VAL A 99 -15.56 8.13 -0.49
CA VAL A 99 -14.35 8.91 -0.81
C VAL A 99 -13.12 8.00 -0.94
N ALA A 100 -13.03 6.97 -0.08
CA ALA A 100 -11.98 5.97 -0.19
C ALA A 100 -12.09 5.18 -1.50
N ARG A 101 -13.30 4.84 -1.95
CA ARG A 101 -13.55 4.13 -3.22
C ARG A 101 -13.32 5.01 -4.44
N GLU A 102 -13.59 6.31 -4.36
CA GLU A 102 -13.24 7.25 -5.43
C GLU A 102 -11.72 7.36 -5.61
N LYS A 103 -10.95 7.43 -4.52
CA LYS A 103 -9.47 7.44 -4.58
C LYS A 103 -8.87 6.08 -4.94
N PHE A 104 -9.49 5.02 -4.46
CA PHE A 104 -9.08 3.65 -4.65
C PHE A 104 -10.24 2.86 -5.26
N PRO A 105 -10.47 3.00 -6.57
CA PRO A 105 -11.51 2.21 -7.26
C PRO A 105 -11.29 0.71 -7.12
N GLU A 106 -10.04 0.31 -6.87
CA GLU A 106 -9.58 -1.05 -6.58
C GLU A 106 -10.19 -1.63 -5.28
N LEU A 107 -10.56 -0.77 -4.32
CA LEU A 107 -11.29 -1.17 -3.10
C LEU A 107 -12.76 -1.50 -3.37
N GLY A 108 -13.30 -1.21 -4.54
CA GLY A 108 -14.62 -1.70 -4.88
C GLY A 108 -15.28 -1.01 -6.05
N THR A 109 -15.02 -1.51 -7.26
CA THR A 109 -16.13 -1.76 -8.18
C THR A 109 -16.75 -3.09 -7.75
N VAL A 110 -17.75 -3.01 -6.89
CA VAL A 110 -18.75 -4.08 -6.87
C VAL A 110 -19.51 -3.86 -8.17
N ALA A 111 -19.32 -4.77 -9.13
CA ALA A 111 -20.11 -4.79 -10.35
C ALA A 111 -21.59 -4.80 -9.95
N GLY A 112 -22.32 -3.77 -10.35
CA GLY A 112 -23.78 -3.77 -10.33
C GLY A 112 -24.34 -4.68 -11.41
#